data_AF-A0AA92LU73-F1
#
_entry.id   AF-A0AA92LU73-F1
#
_cell.length_a   1.000
_cell.length_b   1.000
_cell.length_c   1.000
_cell.angle_alpha   90.00
_cell.angle_beta   90.00
_cell.angle_gamma   90.00
#
_symmetry.space_group_name_H-M   'P 1'
#
loop_
_entity.id
_entity.type
_entity.pdbx_description
1 polymer ?
#
loop_
_entity_poly.entity_id
_entity_poly.type
_entity_poly.pdbx_seq_one_letter_code
_entity_poly.pdbx_strand_id
1 'polypeptide(L)'
;MLFSDFQKNLDKLPFDELQSRRKGQSVRSLAYFLGSNEVAIQKYKNNPDEPVKESHIRCVDFLLKMPKEQQIHILSQSVNNPILSVTESQRCKVKHYDALESRLLKLGMSKLGVYSLLGTRNSVVDNARKKGAMSKGLAAIVGLTSRFSNDELLELAVEYETSERKLPALKEKLMKKHSKSST
;
A
#
# COMPACT_ATOMS: atom_id res chain seq x y z
N MET A 1 -16.65 3.41 -9.08
CA MET A 1 -17.08 2.56 -7.95
C MET A 1 -17.81 3.46 -6.96
N LEU A 2 -19.04 3.10 -6.61
CA LEU A 2 -19.83 3.82 -5.60
C LEU A 2 -19.30 3.48 -4.20
N PHE A 3 -19.61 4.31 -3.21
CA PHE A 3 -19.14 4.06 -1.85
C PHE A 3 -19.74 2.78 -1.26
N SER A 4 -20.98 2.43 -1.59
CA SER A 4 -21.61 1.16 -1.21
C SER A 4 -20.81 -0.07 -1.66
N ASP A 5 -20.27 -0.05 -2.88
CA ASP A 5 -19.42 -1.13 -3.40
C ASP A 5 -18.02 -1.10 -2.80
N PHE A 6 -17.47 0.10 -2.57
CA PHE A 6 -16.19 0.27 -1.91
C PHE A 6 -16.22 -0.22 -0.46
N GLN A 7 -17.34 -0.02 0.25
CA GLN A 7 -17.55 -0.48 1.62
C GLN A 7 -17.41 -2.01 1.70
N LYS A 8 -17.93 -2.76 0.73
CA LYS A 8 -17.75 -4.23 0.65
C LYS A 8 -16.28 -4.64 0.56
N ASN A 9 -15.40 -3.81 -0.01
CA ASN A 9 -13.96 -4.06 -0.03
C ASN A 9 -13.29 -3.63 1.29
N LEU A 10 -13.74 -2.54 1.90
CA LEU A 10 -13.27 -2.14 3.23
C LEU A 10 -13.59 -3.19 4.30
N ASP A 11 -14.75 -3.84 4.21
CA ASP A 11 -15.19 -4.86 5.18
C ASP A 11 -14.38 -6.16 5.10
N LYS A 12 -13.65 -6.37 4.01
CA LYS A 12 -12.72 -7.51 3.87
C LYS A 12 -11.40 -7.29 4.60
N LEU A 13 -11.07 -6.04 4.95
CA LEU A 13 -9.84 -5.73 5.67
C LEU A 13 -10.00 -6.11 7.16
N PRO A 14 -8.95 -6.61 7.82
CA PRO A 14 -9.00 -7.12 9.19
C PRO A 14 -9.03 -5.99 10.24
N PHE A 15 -9.93 -5.00 10.09
CA PHE A 15 -10.10 -3.90 11.03
C PHE A 15 -10.56 -4.38 12.41
N ASP A 16 -11.33 -5.45 12.46
CA ASP A 16 -11.83 -6.03 13.71
C ASP A 16 -10.74 -6.74 14.51
N GLU A 17 -9.64 -7.13 13.87
CA GLU A 17 -8.48 -7.74 14.54
C GLU A 17 -7.55 -6.69 15.16
N LEU A 18 -7.77 -5.39 14.88
CA LEU A 18 -7.07 -4.27 15.53
C LEU A 18 -7.60 -3.98 16.95
N GLN A 19 -8.40 -4.90 17.50
CA GLN A 19 -9.23 -4.82 18.70
C GLN A 19 -8.52 -4.39 19.99
N SER A 20 -7.19 -4.42 20.06
CA SER A 20 -6.47 -4.15 21.31
C SER A 20 -6.18 -2.67 21.61
N ARG A 21 -6.31 -1.71 20.66
CA ARG A 21 -5.98 -0.29 20.97
C ARG A 21 -6.89 0.81 20.41
N ARG A 22 -7.66 0.62 19.32
CA ARG A 22 -8.67 1.59 18.85
C ARG A 22 -9.77 0.85 18.10
N LYS A 23 -11.03 1.03 18.50
CA LYS A 23 -12.20 0.40 17.85
C LYS A 23 -12.10 0.49 16.32
N GLY A 24 -12.24 -0.66 15.65
CA GLY A 24 -12.24 -0.82 14.19
C GLY A 24 -13.21 0.13 13.48
N GLN A 25 -12.94 0.39 12.20
CA GLN A 25 -13.75 1.18 11.25
C GLN A 25 -14.36 2.52 11.73
N SER A 26 -13.81 3.15 12.78
CA SER A 26 -14.19 4.53 13.11
C SER A 26 -13.90 5.47 11.94
N VAL A 27 -14.73 6.50 11.75
CA VAL A 27 -14.58 7.50 10.68
C VAL A 27 -13.16 8.10 10.69
N ARG A 28 -12.62 8.30 11.88
CA ARG A 28 -11.24 8.74 12.13
C ARG A 28 -10.19 7.72 11.67
N SER A 29 -10.33 6.45 12.04
CA SER A 29 -9.40 5.38 11.61
C SER A 29 -9.38 5.22 10.10
N LEU A 30 -10.57 5.27 9.47
CA LEU A 30 -10.72 5.18 8.03
C LEU A 30 -10.18 6.43 7.31
N ALA A 31 -10.39 7.60 7.89
CA ALA A 31 -9.82 8.86 7.39
C ALA A 31 -8.29 8.80 7.41
N TYR A 32 -7.68 8.34 8.51
CA TYR A 32 -6.23 8.18 8.59
C TYR A 32 -5.69 7.16 7.59
N PHE A 33 -6.32 5.99 7.49
CA PHE A 33 -5.89 4.95 6.57
C PHE A 33 -5.97 5.42 5.10
N LEU A 34 -7.07 6.04 4.70
CA LEU A 34 -7.24 6.60 3.36
C LEU A 34 -6.52 7.94 3.16
N GLY A 35 -5.90 8.46 4.23
CA GLY A 35 -5.38 9.82 4.41
C GLY A 35 -6.30 10.92 3.88
N SER A 36 -7.59 10.71 4.05
CA SER A 36 -8.62 11.71 3.85
C SER A 36 -8.87 12.47 5.17
N ASN A 37 -9.68 13.51 5.13
CA ASN A 37 -10.23 14.08 6.36
C ASN A 37 -11.50 13.32 6.79
N GLU A 38 -11.80 13.40 8.09
CA GLU A 38 -12.97 12.75 8.69
C GLU A 38 -14.29 13.19 8.05
N VAL A 39 -14.39 14.48 7.68
CA VAL A 39 -15.58 15.07 7.03
C VAL A 39 -15.89 14.38 5.70
N ALA A 40 -14.88 14.14 4.86
CA ALA A 40 -15.05 13.48 3.57
C ALA A 40 -15.44 12.00 3.75
N ILE A 41 -14.89 11.32 4.76
CA ILE A 41 -15.29 9.94 5.07
C ILE A 41 -16.73 9.90 5.62
N GLN A 42 -17.10 10.85 6.47
CA GLN A 42 -18.47 10.97 6.96
C GLN A 42 -19.45 11.24 5.81
N LYS A 43 -19.06 12.10 4.86
CA LYS A 43 -19.86 12.38 3.66
C LYS A 43 -20.09 11.13 2.83
N TYR A 44 -19.06 10.31 2.62
CA TYR A 44 -19.21 9.04 1.92
C TYR A 44 -20.16 8.08 2.66
N LYS A 45 -20.02 7.94 3.99
CA LYS A 45 -20.92 7.09 4.79
C LYS A 45 -22.37 7.56 4.72
N ASN A 46 -22.60 8.86 4.68
CA ASN A 46 -23.94 9.44 4.62
C ASN A 46 -24.53 9.45 3.18
N ASN A 47 -23.70 9.24 2.15
CA ASN A 47 -24.11 9.26 0.74
C ASN A 47 -23.49 8.06 0.01
N PRO A 48 -24.04 6.85 0.17
CA PRO A 48 -23.46 5.61 -0.37
C PRO A 48 -23.37 5.57 -1.90
N ASP A 49 -24.17 6.40 -2.58
CA ASP A 49 -24.18 6.53 -4.04
C ASP A 49 -23.15 7.54 -4.56
N GLU A 50 -22.37 8.18 -3.69
CA GLU A 50 -21.27 9.03 -4.15
C GLU A 50 -20.09 8.20 -4.69
N PRO A 51 -19.43 8.67 -5.77
CA PRO A 51 -18.25 8.02 -6.30
C PRO A 51 -17.06 8.18 -5.33
N VAL A 52 -16.34 7.08 -5.11
CA VAL A 52 -15.12 7.08 -4.30
C VAL A 52 -13.92 7.53 -5.14
N LYS A 53 -13.01 8.28 -4.52
CA LYS A 53 -11.74 8.66 -5.15
C LYS A 53 -10.96 7.41 -5.58
N GLU A 54 -10.46 7.41 -6.83
CA GLU A 54 -9.65 6.32 -7.38
C GLU A 54 -8.45 5.96 -6.47
N SER A 55 -7.83 6.95 -5.83
CA SER A 55 -6.72 6.72 -4.90
C SER A 55 -7.11 5.87 -3.69
N HIS A 56 -8.34 6.04 -3.15
CA HIS A 56 -8.80 5.24 -2.02
C HIS A 56 -9.06 3.79 -2.45
N ILE A 57 -9.70 3.61 -3.62
CA ILE A 57 -9.95 2.30 -4.21
C ILE A 57 -8.62 1.55 -4.39
N ARG A 58 -7.64 2.20 -5.04
CA ARG A 58 -6.31 1.62 -5.26
C ARG A 58 -5.57 1.25 -3.97
N CYS A 59 -5.67 2.05 -2.91
CA CYS A 59 -5.04 1.71 -1.63
C CYS A 59 -5.66 0.46 -1.01
N VAL A 60 -6.99 0.35 -1.03
CA VAL A 60 -7.69 -0.83 -0.48
C VAL A 60 -7.41 -2.06 -1.33
N ASP A 61 -7.51 -1.96 -2.65
CA ASP A 61 -7.21 -3.06 -3.57
C ASP A 61 -5.76 -3.54 -3.43
N PHE A 62 -4.81 -2.62 -3.17
CA PHE A 62 -3.42 -2.96 -2.92
C PHE A 62 -3.26 -3.74 -1.61
N LEU A 63 -3.89 -3.31 -0.51
CA LEU A 63 -3.87 -4.06 0.74
C LEU A 63 -4.52 -5.44 0.64
N LEU A 64 -5.66 -5.54 -0.04
CA LEU A 64 -6.40 -6.81 -0.15
C LEU A 64 -5.61 -7.89 -0.90
N LYS A 65 -4.58 -7.52 -1.67
CA LYS A 65 -3.67 -8.45 -2.33
C LYS A 65 -2.51 -8.90 -1.45
N MET A 66 -2.37 -8.37 -0.23
CA MET A 66 -1.31 -8.77 0.69
C MET A 66 -1.77 -9.90 1.61
N PRO A 67 -0.84 -10.73 2.13
CA PRO A 67 -1.10 -11.60 3.26
C PRO A 67 -1.75 -10.86 4.44
N LYS A 68 -2.66 -11.53 5.13
CA LYS A 68 -3.47 -10.96 6.21
C LYS A 68 -2.61 -10.32 7.32
N GLU A 69 -1.49 -10.95 7.67
CA GLU A 69 -0.56 -10.45 8.69
C GLU A 69 0.04 -9.09 8.31
N GLN A 70 0.39 -8.91 7.02
CA GLN A 70 0.87 -7.63 6.50
C GLN A 70 -0.25 -6.59 6.47
N GLN A 71 -1.48 -6.98 6.12
CA GLN A 71 -2.63 -6.07 6.21
C GLN A 71 -2.80 -5.54 7.64
N ILE A 72 -2.79 -6.43 8.64
CA ILE A 72 -2.88 -6.08 10.07
C ILE A 72 -1.73 -5.15 10.46
N HIS A 73 -0.50 -5.48 10.07
CA HIS A 73 0.66 -4.64 10.37
C HIS A 73 0.48 -3.22 9.82
N ILE A 74 0.16 -3.08 8.54
CA ILE A 74 0.02 -1.79 7.86
C ILE A 74 -1.14 -0.97 8.43
N LEU A 75 -2.28 -1.62 8.68
CA LEU A 75 -3.44 -0.97 9.27
C LEU A 75 -3.14 -0.52 10.71
N SER A 76 -2.44 -1.34 11.50
CA SER A 76 -2.04 -0.99 12.87
C SER A 76 -1.07 0.20 12.91
N GLN A 77 -0.10 0.25 11.99
CA GLN A 77 0.82 1.38 11.84
C GLN A 77 0.06 2.64 11.46
N SER A 78 -0.90 2.54 10.54
CA SER A 78 -1.74 3.66 10.10
C SER A 78 -2.67 4.19 11.19
N VAL A 79 -3.04 3.35 12.16
CA VAL A 79 -3.87 3.71 13.31
C VAL A 79 -3.03 4.34 14.43
N ASN A 80 -1.87 3.75 14.76
CA ASN A 80 -1.01 4.19 15.86
C ASN A 80 -0.20 5.44 15.51
N ASN A 81 0.30 5.49 14.28
CA ASN A 81 0.98 6.64 13.71
C ASN A 81 0.07 7.15 12.59
N PRO A 82 -1.01 7.90 12.94
CA PRO A 82 -1.99 8.37 11.97
C PRO A 82 -1.19 8.95 10.82
N ILE A 83 -1.45 8.44 9.61
CA ILE A 83 -0.87 8.99 8.40
C ILE A 83 -1.30 10.45 8.44
N LEU A 84 -0.44 11.31 8.97
CA LEU A 84 -0.59 12.76 8.95
C LEU A 84 -0.40 13.09 7.49
N SER A 85 -1.54 12.93 6.83
CA SER A 85 -1.88 13.24 5.49
C SER A 85 -1.41 12.26 4.40
N VAL A 86 -2.39 11.65 3.72
CA VAL A 86 -2.23 11.40 2.28
C VAL A 86 -2.06 12.74 1.54
N THR A 87 -2.19 13.91 2.17
CA THR A 87 -1.62 15.15 1.65
C THR A 87 -0.08 15.11 1.55
N GLU A 88 0.64 14.37 2.40
CA GLU A 88 2.08 14.09 2.32
C GLU A 88 2.38 12.92 1.36
N SER A 89 1.54 11.88 1.31
CA SER A 89 1.70 10.85 0.28
C SER A 89 1.27 11.34 -1.13
N GLN A 90 0.38 12.33 -1.24
CA GLN A 90 0.09 13.10 -2.46
C GLN A 90 1.24 14.05 -2.81
N ARG A 91 2.14 14.35 -1.85
CA ARG A 91 3.45 14.98 -2.10
C ARG A 91 4.53 13.96 -2.46
N CYS A 92 4.23 12.66 -2.57
CA CYS A 92 5.19 11.73 -3.16
C CYS A 92 5.49 12.18 -4.59
N LYS A 93 6.68 12.75 -4.75
CA LYS A 93 7.32 13.08 -6.02
C LYS A 93 7.98 11.83 -6.61
N VAL A 94 8.29 11.91 -7.89
CA VAL A 94 8.99 10.86 -8.66
C VAL A 94 10.22 10.32 -7.93
N LYS A 95 11.00 11.18 -7.25
CA LYS A 95 12.16 10.77 -6.45
C LYS A 95 11.86 9.69 -5.39
N HIS A 96 10.66 9.66 -4.82
CA HIS A 96 10.28 8.65 -3.83
C HIS A 96 9.98 7.31 -4.51
N TYR A 97 9.37 7.35 -5.69
CA TYR A 97 9.24 6.16 -6.53
C TYR A 97 10.62 5.63 -6.90
N ASP A 98 11.55 6.48 -7.36
CA ASP A 98 12.89 6.06 -7.75
C ASP A 98 13.68 5.46 -6.57
N ALA A 99 13.52 6.04 -5.37
CA ALA A 99 14.11 5.49 -4.15
C ALA A 99 13.53 4.11 -3.80
N LEU A 100 12.21 3.94 -3.86
CA LEU A 100 11.55 2.66 -3.62
C LEU A 100 11.93 1.61 -4.66
N GLU A 101 11.93 1.97 -5.95
CA GLU A 101 12.36 1.12 -7.05
C GLU A 101 13.80 0.67 -6.83
N SER A 102 14.71 1.59 -6.49
CA SER A 102 16.11 1.26 -6.19
C SER A 102 16.24 0.27 -5.03
N ARG A 103 15.45 0.43 -3.96
CA ARG A 103 15.43 -0.49 -2.81
C ARG A 103 14.97 -1.89 -3.24
N LEU A 104 13.85 -2.00 -3.95
CA LEU A 104 13.31 -3.28 -4.41
C LEU A 104 14.25 -4.00 -5.39
N LEU A 105 14.88 -3.25 -6.30
CA LEU A 105 15.88 -3.79 -7.22
C LEU A 105 17.11 -4.32 -6.47
N LYS A 106 17.58 -3.61 -5.43
CA LYS A 106 18.68 -4.07 -4.55
C LYS A 106 18.33 -5.34 -3.79
N LEU A 107 17.07 -5.52 -3.38
CA LEU A 107 16.60 -6.77 -2.78
C LEU A 107 16.63 -7.94 -3.77
N GLY A 108 16.60 -7.65 -5.06
CA GLY A 108 16.73 -8.64 -6.14
C GLY A 108 15.53 -8.66 -7.08
N MET A 109 14.48 -7.87 -6.78
CA MET A 109 13.26 -7.82 -7.59
C MET A 109 13.54 -7.38 -9.02
N SER A 110 12.74 -7.84 -9.97
CA SER A 110 12.73 -7.33 -11.34
C SER A 110 11.95 -6.00 -11.43
N LYS A 111 12.24 -5.19 -12.45
CA LYS A 111 11.45 -3.99 -12.74
C LYS A 111 9.98 -4.31 -12.99
N LEU A 112 9.70 -5.42 -13.69
CA LEU A 112 8.34 -5.89 -13.93
C LEU A 112 7.64 -6.31 -12.63
N GLY A 113 8.38 -6.91 -11.70
CA GLY A 113 7.90 -7.17 -10.35
C GLY A 113 7.51 -5.88 -9.63
N VAL A 114 8.33 -4.82 -9.69
CA VAL A 114 8.00 -3.52 -9.09
C VAL A 114 6.70 -2.96 -9.67
N TYR A 115 6.50 -3.06 -10.98
CA TYR A 115 5.26 -2.64 -11.63
C TYR A 115 4.05 -3.48 -11.20
N SER A 116 4.23 -4.79 -11.08
CA SER A 116 3.22 -5.73 -10.58
C SER A 116 2.78 -5.37 -9.16
N LEU A 117 3.74 -5.19 -8.25
CA LEU A 117 3.51 -4.76 -6.87
C LEU A 117 2.70 -3.47 -6.82
N LEU A 118 3.14 -2.44 -7.53
CA LEU A 118 2.49 -1.12 -7.49
C LEU A 118 1.20 -1.06 -8.32
N GLY A 119 0.82 -2.16 -9.00
CA GLY A 119 -0.36 -2.19 -9.86
C GLY A 119 -0.32 -1.12 -10.96
N THR A 120 0.87 -0.88 -11.52
CA THR A 120 1.12 0.19 -12.49
C THR A 120 1.77 -0.36 -13.77
N ARG A 121 1.75 0.42 -14.85
CA ARG A 121 2.41 0.09 -16.12
C ARG A 121 3.67 0.93 -16.28
N ASN A 122 4.66 0.45 -17.03
CA ASN A 122 5.90 1.20 -17.29
C ASN A 122 5.60 2.61 -17.86
N SER A 123 4.65 2.71 -18.78
CA SER A 123 4.30 3.95 -19.48
C SER A 123 3.74 5.02 -18.53
N VAL A 124 3.08 4.61 -17.44
CA VAL A 124 2.60 5.52 -16.40
C VAL A 124 3.76 6.12 -15.63
N VAL A 125 4.76 5.28 -15.29
CA VAL A 125 5.97 5.71 -14.58
C VAL A 125 6.84 6.61 -15.47
N ASP A 126 7.04 6.23 -16.74
CA ASP A 126 7.82 7.01 -17.70
C ASP A 126 7.18 8.38 -17.95
N ASN A 127 5.85 8.43 -18.08
CA ASN A 127 5.12 9.68 -18.19
C ASN A 127 5.24 10.53 -16.91
N ALA A 128 5.19 9.91 -15.74
CA ALA A 128 5.38 10.61 -14.47
C ALA A 128 6.79 11.21 -14.34
N ARG A 129 7.82 10.46 -14.76
CA ARG A 129 9.21 10.93 -14.82
C ARG A 129 9.36 12.12 -15.78
N LYS A 130 8.79 12.03 -16.99
CA LYS A 130 8.81 13.11 -17.99
C LYS A 130 8.13 14.38 -17.49
N LYS A 131 7.00 14.25 -16.80
CA LYS A 131 6.20 15.39 -16.31
C LYS A 131 6.63 15.90 -14.93
N GLY A 132 7.51 15.19 -14.23
CA GLY A 132 7.89 15.49 -12.84
C GLY A 132 6.76 15.32 -11.83
N ALA A 133 5.65 14.66 -12.19
CA ALA A 133 4.45 14.54 -11.38
C ALA A 133 3.83 13.15 -11.49
N MET A 134 3.41 12.57 -10.36
CA MET A 134 2.73 11.28 -10.29
C MET A 134 1.21 11.44 -10.17
N SER A 135 0.45 10.44 -10.62
CA SER A 135 -0.98 10.39 -10.30
C SER A 135 -1.18 10.22 -8.81
N LYS A 136 -2.28 10.78 -8.28
CA LYS A 136 -2.58 10.72 -6.83
C LYS A 136 -2.67 9.28 -6.30
N GLY A 137 -3.17 8.35 -7.11
CA GLY A 137 -3.23 6.93 -6.75
C GLY A 137 -1.86 6.27 -6.65
N LEU A 138 -0.98 6.49 -7.63
CA LEU A 138 0.39 5.95 -7.58
C LEU A 138 1.19 6.58 -6.44
N ALA A 139 1.05 7.89 -6.24
CA ALA A 139 1.69 8.60 -5.14
C ALA A 139 1.27 8.06 -3.76
N ALA A 140 -0.01 7.72 -3.60
CA ALA A 140 -0.51 7.11 -2.37
C ALA A 140 0.09 5.71 -2.11
N ILE A 141 0.13 4.83 -3.12
CA ILE A 141 0.74 3.50 -3.00
C ILE A 141 2.25 3.60 -2.72
N VAL A 142 2.97 4.46 -3.43
CA VAL A 142 4.41 4.70 -3.21
C VAL A 142 4.65 5.23 -1.79
N GLY A 143 3.83 6.16 -1.32
CA GLY A 143 3.93 6.69 0.03
C GLY A 143 3.74 5.60 1.09
N LEU A 144 2.75 4.72 0.90
CA LEU A 144 2.50 3.60 1.80
C LEU A 144 3.68 2.62 1.83
N THR A 145 4.08 2.14 0.66
CA THR A 145 5.14 1.13 0.50
C THR A 145 6.53 1.64 0.87
N SER A 146 6.81 2.93 0.72
CA SER A 146 8.12 3.52 1.06
C SER A 146 8.49 3.38 2.53
N ARG A 147 7.50 3.22 3.42
CA ARG A 147 7.69 3.10 4.87
C ARG A 147 8.03 1.69 5.34
N PHE A 148 7.85 0.70 4.48
CA PHE A 148 8.18 -0.67 4.83
C PHE A 148 9.67 -0.83 5.04
N SER A 149 10.02 -1.62 6.04
CA SER A 149 11.35 -2.14 6.25
C SER A 149 11.79 -2.95 5.03
N ASN A 150 13.10 -3.21 4.91
CA ASN A 150 13.60 -4.07 3.84
C ASN A 150 13.06 -5.50 3.92
N ASP A 151 12.56 -5.90 5.08
CA ASP A 151 12.08 -7.24 5.36
C ASP A 151 10.66 -7.42 4.84
N GLU A 152 9.78 -6.50 5.19
CA GLU A 152 8.44 -6.40 4.61
C GLU A 152 8.52 -6.22 3.09
N LEU A 153 9.46 -5.40 2.60
CA LEU A 153 9.69 -5.26 1.16
C LEU A 153 10.21 -6.54 0.51
N LEU A 154 10.95 -7.39 1.23
CA LEU A 154 11.41 -8.67 0.72
C LEU A 154 10.27 -9.68 0.60
N GLU A 155 9.38 -9.72 1.59
CA GLU A 155 8.16 -10.54 1.53
C GLU A 155 7.29 -10.13 0.34
N LEU A 156 7.06 -8.82 0.16
CA LEU A 156 6.34 -8.29 -1.00
C LEU A 156 7.10 -8.54 -2.31
N ALA A 157 8.44 -8.50 -2.30
CA ALA A 157 9.23 -8.81 -3.48
C ALA A 157 9.03 -10.27 -3.90
N VAL A 158 8.95 -11.21 -2.95
CA VAL A 158 8.67 -12.63 -3.24
C VAL A 158 7.27 -12.82 -3.81
N GLU A 159 6.27 -12.17 -3.23
CA GLU A 159 4.86 -12.34 -3.64
C GLU A 159 4.59 -11.79 -5.05
N TYR A 160 5.19 -10.64 -5.39
CA TYR A 160 4.88 -9.92 -6.64
C TYR A 160 5.96 -10.06 -7.72
N GLU A 161 7.00 -10.86 -7.48
CA GLU A 161 7.99 -11.14 -8.52
C GLU A 161 7.35 -11.90 -9.68
N THR A 162 7.62 -11.43 -10.89
CA THR A 162 7.12 -12.01 -12.14
C THR A 162 8.19 -12.83 -12.88
N SER A 163 9.46 -12.68 -12.48
CA SER A 163 10.57 -13.41 -13.04
C SER A 163 10.77 -14.76 -12.35
N GLU A 164 10.47 -15.84 -13.06
CA GLU A 164 10.71 -17.22 -12.61
C GLU A 164 12.18 -17.47 -12.23
N ARG A 165 13.12 -16.76 -12.85
CA ARG A 165 14.54 -16.87 -12.54
C ARG A 165 14.92 -16.20 -11.22
N LYS A 166 14.28 -15.07 -10.87
CA LYS A 166 14.62 -14.28 -9.67
C LYS A 166 13.86 -14.73 -8.42
N LEU A 167 12.65 -15.26 -8.62
CA LEU A 167 11.79 -15.71 -7.52
C LEU A 167 12.47 -16.73 -6.58
N PRO A 168 13.17 -17.78 -7.06
CA PRO A 168 13.88 -18.72 -6.17
C PRO A 168 14.92 -18.03 -5.28
N ALA A 169 15.70 -17.10 -5.83
CA ALA A 169 16.72 -16.37 -5.09
C ALA A 169 16.12 -15.44 -4.02
N LEU A 170 14.96 -14.83 -4.30
CA LEU A 170 14.22 -14.02 -3.32
C LEU A 170 13.66 -14.89 -2.20
N LYS A 171 13.08 -16.05 -2.53
CA LYS A 171 12.58 -17.03 -1.54
C LYS A 171 13.70 -17.52 -0.63
N GLU A 172 14.86 -17.86 -1.19
CA GLU A 172 16.02 -18.29 -0.42
C GLU A 172 16.50 -17.20 0.56
N LYS A 173 16.55 -15.93 0.11
CA LYS A 173 16.88 -14.80 0.99
C LYS A 173 15.90 -14.67 2.16
N LEU A 174 14.60 -14.82 1.89
CA LEU A 174 13.57 -14.75 2.92
C LEU A 174 13.71 -15.91 3.93
N MET A 175 13.92 -17.14 3.45
CA MET A 175 14.12 -18.32 4.31
C MET A 175 15.36 -18.22 5.19
N LYS A 176 16.50 -17.80 4.63
CA LYS A 176 17.75 -17.58 5.40
C LYS A 176 17.61 -16.53 6.49
N LYS A 177 16.64 -15.63 6.35
CA LYS A 177 16.39 -14.58 7.32
C LYS A 177 15.48 -15.06 8.43
N HIS A 178 14.42 -15.81 8.12
CA HIS A 178 13.58 -16.43 9.13
C HIS A 178 14.36 -17.41 10.00
N SER A 179 15.29 -18.18 9.42
CA SER A 179 16.16 -19.07 10.19
C SER A 179 17.16 -18.36 11.11
N LYS A 180 17.46 -17.07 10.88
CA LYS A 180 18.31 -16.25 11.76
C LYS A 180 17.56 -15.54 12.88
N SER A 181 16.24 -15.38 12.76
CA SER A 181 15.41 -14.79 13.83
C SER A 181 14.93 -15.82 14.85
N SER A 182 15.23 -17.12 14.64
CA SER A 182 14.85 -18.23 15.53
C SER A 182 16.00 -18.77 16.40
N THR A 183 17.16 -18.11 16.40
CA THR A 183 18.32 -18.35 17.27
C THR A 183 18.67 -17.08 18.01
#